data_AF-A0A6M8W4D0-F1
#
_entry.id   AF-A0A6M8W4D0-F1
#
_cell.length_a   1.000
_cell.length_b   1.000
_cell.length_c   1.000
_cell.angle_alpha   90.00
_cell.angle_beta   90.00
_cell.angle_gamma   90.00
#
_symmetry.space_group_name_H-M   'P 1'
#
loop_
_entity.id
_entity.type
_entity.pdbx_description
1 polymer ?
#
loop_
_entity_poly.entity_id
_entity_poly.type
_entity_poly.pdbx_seq_one_letter_code
_entity_poly.pdbx_strand_id
1 'polypeptide(L)'
;MASDNASEWRTGLGWVPNNEDDETGRYLSSDDAFAELVPGDGWDGPTDDPDPVGNDSMPGWDAKAIARWDVVPYQTVSGNFEIGLLAFHMNGIERIDVSLEDGPWQSLREMHENPRTGIREYVAVIPGDTDTAISDGLVELRAIAYPEGAGTPRLLDSLFLFVNNHGTLDGPIIYVAKSGNDSTGDGSQNNPYATVRQALNVCGSGIDDYEGATIRIEEAGRYDVDQPAQPVRNTRWITIEGADGLSRDDVVIAAGSTADYVRPNTQRLRFTNVSIDFSDMYQMYKEDPHQQWYDNCRWFYGQGWTYTPPASLCPVRNVGYGGLFVTDSGSTDSIYAFINCNLVRNSHVERISGDVFQNSLMVVGCSVDTVDGTVMSHHSDLFQYFGVYDNLIVYDINAASIKSTQNFFLDHANTTFTNCAFVNISVQDVESDPPFSQLNSTQEHVLFFHVSNPGQRFVLRDDMNGAGKFVAKNVIFRNNVVERIQAAGYFDPIPAGVSIESCHFNYNAPTGDNPTVGAIEIINSSGSEFEYRGIGASQILGSALHIPGYSDSDSPDRGATSWRLPR
;
A
#
# COMPACT_ATOMS: atom_id res chain seq x y z
N MET A 1 -22.74 72.53 38.08
CA MET A 1 -23.87 73.35 37.59
C MET A 1 -24.10 72.94 36.15
N ALA A 2 -25.32 72.46 35.84
CA ALA A 2 -26.02 72.33 34.54
C ALA A 2 -25.20 72.02 33.25
N SER A 3 -25.65 71.22 32.28
CA SER A 3 -26.82 70.36 32.06
C SER A 3 -26.63 69.71 30.68
N ASP A 4 -27.27 68.56 30.51
CA ASP A 4 -27.42 67.68 29.33
C ASP A 4 -27.53 68.35 27.94
N ASN A 5 -26.92 67.70 26.93
CA ASN A 5 -27.62 66.99 25.83
C ASN A 5 -26.66 66.74 24.64
N ALA A 6 -26.46 65.47 24.28
CA ALA A 6 -26.30 65.05 22.88
C ALA A 6 -26.49 63.53 22.76
N SER A 7 -27.59 63.16 22.11
CA SER A 7 -28.02 61.82 21.76
C SER A 7 -27.26 61.24 20.55
N GLU A 8 -27.12 59.92 20.61
CA GLU A 8 -26.83 58.93 19.56
C GLU A 8 -27.04 59.37 18.10
N TRP A 9 -26.04 59.12 17.23
CA TRP A 9 -26.19 58.43 15.94
C TRP A 9 -24.87 57.72 15.58
N ARG A 10 -25.04 56.59 14.90
CA ARG A 10 -24.12 55.47 14.66
C ARG A 10 -23.08 55.73 13.55
N THR A 11 -21.89 55.15 13.73
CA THR A 11 -21.04 54.50 12.70
C THR A 11 -20.27 53.40 13.44
N GLY A 12 -20.61 52.10 13.37
CA GLY A 12 -20.48 51.22 12.20
C GLY A 12 -18.99 50.98 11.93
N LEU A 13 -18.36 49.83 12.12
CA LEU A 13 -18.81 48.44 12.21
C LEU A 13 -17.91 47.67 13.20
N GLY A 14 -18.55 46.86 14.02
CA GLY A 14 -17.92 45.93 14.94
C GLY A 14 -17.50 44.65 14.23
N TRP A 15 -16.48 44.06 14.83
CA TRP A 15 -15.92 42.74 14.60
C TRP A 15 -17.01 41.67 14.77
N VAL A 16 -17.21 40.85 13.73
CA VAL A 16 -18.03 39.63 13.72
C VAL A 16 -17.06 38.48 13.44
N PRO A 17 -17.16 37.33 14.13
CA PRO A 17 -16.34 36.16 13.83
C PRO A 17 -16.88 35.51 12.55
N ASN A 18 -16.06 35.48 11.49
CA ASN A 18 -16.35 34.67 10.31
C ASN A 18 -16.06 33.21 10.63
N ASN A 19 -17.14 32.49 10.94
CA ASN A 19 -17.36 31.17 10.39
C ASN A 19 -17.85 31.34 8.94
N GLU A 20 -17.53 30.34 8.10
CA GLU A 20 -18.01 30.12 6.73
C GLU A 20 -17.28 30.90 5.62
N ASP A 21 -17.00 30.15 4.54
CA ASP A 21 -16.39 30.54 3.25
C ASP A 21 -14.85 30.52 3.16
N ASP A 22 -14.25 29.34 3.35
CA ASP A 22 -13.03 28.98 2.61
C ASP A 22 -13.45 28.46 1.23
N GLU A 23 -13.57 29.38 0.28
CA GLU A 23 -13.80 29.17 -1.16
C GLU A 23 -12.54 28.59 -1.87
N THR A 24 -11.92 27.55 -1.32
CA THR A 24 -11.02 26.67 -2.10
C THR A 24 -11.75 25.46 -2.67
N GLY A 25 -13.08 25.55 -2.77
CA GLY A 25 -13.96 24.64 -3.50
C GLY A 25 -13.52 24.49 -4.96
N ARG A 26 -12.50 23.64 -5.17
CA ARG A 26 -12.27 22.88 -6.39
C ARG A 26 -13.47 21.96 -6.52
N TYR A 27 -14.58 22.52 -6.97
CA TYR A 27 -15.58 21.76 -7.67
C TYR A 27 -14.85 21.18 -8.88
N LEU A 28 -14.49 19.90 -8.76
CA LEU A 28 -14.34 19.02 -9.90
C LEU A 28 -15.47 19.39 -10.85
N SER A 29 -15.09 19.85 -12.03
CA SER A 29 -16.06 20.20 -13.05
C SER A 29 -16.96 18.98 -13.26
N SER A 30 -18.20 19.14 -13.69
CA SER A 30 -19.07 17.99 -14.02
C SER A 30 -18.47 17.05 -15.08
N ASP A 31 -17.32 17.41 -15.67
CA ASP A 31 -16.54 16.63 -16.62
C ASP A 31 -15.44 15.77 -15.95
N ASP A 32 -15.24 15.87 -14.63
CA ASP A 32 -14.28 15.10 -13.82
C ASP A 32 -14.91 13.85 -13.18
N ALA A 33 -16.08 13.43 -13.66
CA ALA A 33 -16.69 12.18 -13.21
C ALA A 33 -15.80 10.99 -13.60
N PHE A 34 -15.53 10.11 -12.64
CA PHE A 34 -14.80 8.86 -12.92
C PHE A 34 -15.56 8.00 -13.93
N ALA A 35 -14.83 7.15 -14.65
CA ALA A 35 -15.44 6.26 -15.63
C ALA A 35 -16.33 5.22 -14.93
N GLU A 36 -17.65 5.32 -15.13
CA GLU A 36 -18.61 4.34 -14.64
C GLU A 36 -18.59 3.08 -15.52
N LEU A 37 -18.46 1.92 -14.88
CA LEU A 37 -18.45 0.63 -15.54
C LEU A 37 -19.89 0.15 -15.78
N VAL A 38 -20.13 -0.34 -16.98
CA VAL A 38 -21.40 -0.97 -17.37
C VAL A 38 -21.18 -2.48 -17.42
N PRO A 39 -21.98 -3.30 -16.71
CA PRO A 39 -21.84 -4.75 -16.76
C PRO A 39 -22.21 -5.29 -18.15
N GLY A 40 -21.52 -6.33 -18.60
CA GLY A 40 -21.93 -7.17 -19.73
C GLY A 40 -22.63 -8.46 -19.25
N ASP A 41 -22.53 -9.52 -20.06
CA ASP A 41 -23.16 -10.82 -19.83
C ASP A 41 -22.22 -11.85 -19.14
N GLY A 42 -21.01 -11.41 -18.76
CA GLY A 42 -19.94 -12.24 -18.21
C GLY A 42 -18.99 -12.78 -19.27
N TRP A 43 -17.87 -13.36 -18.80
CA TRP A 43 -16.77 -13.77 -19.67
C TRP A 43 -16.92 -15.22 -20.17
N ASP A 44 -16.86 -15.43 -21.48
CA ASP A 44 -16.87 -16.77 -22.10
C ASP A 44 -15.55 -17.54 -21.95
N GLY A 45 -14.48 -16.88 -21.50
CA GLY A 45 -13.15 -17.46 -21.40
C GLY A 45 -12.09 -16.45 -20.93
N PRO A 46 -10.80 -16.84 -20.95
CA PRO A 46 -9.71 -15.92 -20.65
C PRO A 46 -9.61 -14.81 -21.69
N THR A 47 -9.18 -13.62 -21.28
CA THR A 47 -8.79 -12.54 -22.20
C THR A 47 -7.39 -12.85 -22.74
N ASP A 48 -7.20 -12.71 -24.05
CA ASP A 48 -5.89 -12.88 -24.66
C ASP A 48 -4.92 -11.77 -24.21
N ASP A 49 -3.64 -12.13 -24.00
CA ASP A 49 -2.59 -11.13 -23.81
C ASP A 49 -2.48 -10.26 -25.08
N PRO A 50 -2.53 -8.92 -24.95
CA PRO A 50 -2.39 -8.03 -26.10
C PRO A 50 -0.96 -8.02 -26.65
N ASP A 51 -0.83 -7.77 -27.96
CA ASP A 51 0.46 -7.61 -28.62
C ASP A 51 1.23 -6.38 -28.09
N PRO A 52 2.58 -6.38 -28.14
CA PRO A 52 3.39 -5.20 -27.86
C PRO A 52 3.01 -3.98 -28.71
N VAL A 53 3.01 -2.80 -28.08
CA VAL A 53 2.81 -1.50 -28.73
C VAL A 53 4.16 -0.98 -29.23
N GLY A 54 4.17 -0.30 -30.38
CA GLY A 54 5.38 0.32 -30.95
C GLY A 54 6.17 -0.62 -31.86
N ASN A 55 7.47 -0.36 -32.02
CA ASN A 55 8.39 -1.15 -32.85
C ASN A 55 9.53 -1.72 -32.00
N ASP A 56 10.03 -2.92 -32.35
CA ASP A 56 11.07 -3.68 -31.64
C ASP A 56 12.43 -2.98 -31.49
N SER A 57 12.68 -1.92 -32.27
CA SER A 57 13.84 -1.05 -32.12
C SER A 57 13.69 0.06 -31.07
N MET A 58 12.48 0.29 -30.55
CA MET A 58 12.23 1.34 -29.56
C MET A 58 12.67 0.90 -28.16
N PRO A 59 13.30 1.79 -27.36
CA PRO A 59 13.63 1.48 -25.97
C PRO A 59 12.41 1.03 -25.17
N GLY A 60 12.55 -0.09 -24.46
CA GLY A 60 11.48 -0.65 -23.63
C GLY A 60 10.37 -1.37 -24.39
N TRP A 61 10.48 -1.62 -25.71
CA TRP A 61 9.45 -2.35 -26.46
C TRP A 61 9.13 -3.74 -25.86
N ASP A 62 10.14 -4.42 -25.34
CA ASP A 62 10.00 -5.73 -24.68
C ASP A 62 9.75 -5.64 -23.16
N ALA A 63 9.71 -4.44 -22.59
CA ALA A 63 9.36 -4.25 -21.19
C ALA A 63 7.84 -4.35 -21.02
N LYS A 64 7.38 -5.11 -20.01
CA LYS A 64 5.94 -5.24 -19.73
C LYS A 64 5.50 -4.12 -18.78
N ALA A 65 4.35 -3.51 -19.02
CA ALA A 65 3.75 -2.54 -18.11
C ALA A 65 3.71 -3.12 -16.68
N ILE A 66 3.91 -2.29 -15.66
CA ILE A 66 3.87 -2.68 -14.24
C ILE A 66 2.52 -2.21 -13.73
N ALA A 67 1.60 -3.09 -13.39
CA ALA A 67 0.24 -2.69 -13.01
C ALA A 67 -0.44 -3.67 -12.05
N ARG A 68 -1.15 -3.14 -11.05
CA ARG A 68 -1.87 -3.93 -10.03
C ARG A 68 -3.14 -3.22 -9.57
N TRP A 69 -4.10 -4.02 -9.10
CA TRP A 69 -5.30 -3.54 -8.42
C TRP A 69 -4.96 -3.05 -7.02
N ASP A 70 -5.48 -1.88 -6.65
CA ASP A 70 -5.54 -1.41 -5.26
C ASP A 70 -6.85 -1.86 -4.57
N VAL A 71 -7.26 -3.09 -4.83
CA VAL A 71 -8.55 -3.62 -4.37
C VAL A 71 -8.33 -5.03 -3.83
N VAL A 72 -8.82 -5.28 -2.61
CA VAL A 72 -8.82 -6.62 -2.03
C VAL A 72 -9.87 -7.47 -2.76
N PRO A 73 -9.52 -8.65 -3.29
CA PRO A 73 -10.47 -9.50 -3.98
C PRO A 73 -11.52 -10.08 -3.02
N TYR A 74 -12.66 -10.47 -3.58
CA TYR A 74 -13.81 -11.11 -2.92
C TYR A 74 -14.48 -10.29 -1.81
N GLN A 75 -14.15 -9.00 -1.66
CA GLN A 75 -14.89 -8.12 -0.75
C GLN A 75 -16.34 -7.94 -1.22
N THR A 76 -17.25 -7.79 -0.27
CA THR A 76 -18.63 -7.41 -0.54
C THR A 76 -18.70 -5.89 -0.60
N VAL A 77 -19.21 -5.34 -1.71
CA VAL A 77 -19.33 -3.91 -1.97
C VAL A 77 -20.79 -3.53 -2.20
N SER A 78 -21.16 -2.32 -1.83
CA SER A 78 -22.52 -1.80 -1.99
C SER A 78 -22.44 -0.30 -2.23
N GLY A 79 -23.36 0.24 -3.02
CA GLY A 79 -23.27 1.64 -3.41
C GLY A 79 -22.17 1.85 -4.45
N ASN A 80 -21.87 3.11 -4.76
CA ASN A 80 -20.77 3.41 -5.67
C ASN A 80 -19.47 2.88 -5.06
N PHE A 81 -18.67 2.21 -5.87
CA PHE A 81 -17.40 1.65 -5.43
C PHE A 81 -16.28 2.03 -6.38
N GLU A 82 -15.37 2.87 -5.91
CA GLU A 82 -14.20 3.36 -6.65
C GLU A 82 -13.08 2.32 -6.67
N ILE A 83 -12.85 1.75 -7.84
CA ILE A 83 -11.79 0.79 -8.13
C ILE A 83 -10.49 1.53 -8.45
N GLY A 84 -9.47 1.27 -7.64
CA GLY A 84 -8.14 1.82 -7.83
C GLY A 84 -7.23 0.90 -8.64
N LEU A 85 -6.47 1.46 -9.58
CA LEU A 85 -5.38 0.79 -10.28
C LEU A 85 -4.13 1.66 -10.31
N LEU A 86 -2.99 1.07 -9.95
CA LEU A 86 -1.68 1.68 -10.19
C LEU A 86 -1.04 1.06 -11.42
N ALA A 87 -0.43 1.90 -12.25
CA ALA A 87 0.37 1.45 -13.37
C ALA A 87 1.57 2.37 -13.66
N PHE A 88 2.69 1.75 -14.02
CA PHE A 88 3.96 2.40 -14.35
C PHE A 88 4.67 1.68 -15.50
N HIS A 89 5.46 2.42 -16.27
CA HIS A 89 6.33 1.90 -17.30
C HIS A 89 7.43 2.92 -17.59
N MET A 90 8.60 2.50 -18.07
CA MET A 90 9.71 3.42 -18.36
C MET A 90 9.36 4.54 -19.35
N ASN A 91 8.45 4.25 -20.28
CA ASN A 91 7.95 5.18 -21.29
C ASN A 91 6.68 5.93 -20.87
N GLY A 92 6.12 5.66 -19.68
CA GLY A 92 4.79 6.14 -19.28
C GLY A 92 3.67 5.15 -19.62
N ILE A 93 2.47 5.43 -19.12
CA ILE A 93 1.25 4.65 -19.39
C ILE A 93 0.33 5.52 -20.23
N GLU A 94 -0.08 5.01 -21.41
CA GLU A 94 -0.97 5.74 -22.31
C GLU A 94 -2.42 5.71 -21.81
N ARG A 95 -2.83 4.54 -21.30
CA ARG A 95 -4.14 4.28 -20.71
C ARG A 95 -4.18 2.93 -19.99
N ILE A 96 -5.22 2.75 -19.19
CA ILE A 96 -5.68 1.45 -18.70
C ILE A 96 -7.10 1.23 -19.22
N ASP A 97 -7.33 0.12 -19.92
CA ASP A 97 -8.67 -0.29 -20.32
C ASP A 97 -9.25 -1.22 -19.24
N VAL A 98 -10.45 -0.93 -18.72
CA VAL A 98 -11.13 -1.71 -17.67
C VAL A 98 -12.53 -2.15 -18.12
N SER A 99 -12.94 -3.37 -17.80
CA SER A 99 -14.27 -3.90 -18.09
C SER A 99 -14.84 -4.71 -16.92
N LEU A 100 -16.16 -4.67 -16.76
CA LEU A 100 -16.96 -5.39 -15.76
C LEU A 100 -17.86 -6.40 -16.48
N GLU A 101 -17.75 -7.70 -16.14
CA GLU A 101 -18.60 -8.76 -16.72
C GLU A 101 -18.62 -8.78 -18.26
N ASP A 102 -17.47 -8.63 -18.93
CA ASP A 102 -17.38 -8.49 -20.40
C ASP A 102 -18.23 -7.33 -20.97
N GLY A 103 -18.48 -6.30 -20.16
CA GLY A 103 -19.09 -5.05 -20.59
C GLY A 103 -18.15 -4.22 -21.46
N PRO A 104 -18.61 -3.05 -21.94
CA PRO A 104 -17.78 -2.14 -22.72
C PRO A 104 -16.52 -1.70 -21.97
N TRP A 105 -15.36 -1.89 -22.59
CA TRP A 105 -14.07 -1.42 -22.05
C TRP A 105 -14.05 0.11 -21.92
N GLN A 106 -13.71 0.60 -20.73
CA GLN A 106 -13.51 2.01 -20.42
C GLN A 106 -12.02 2.33 -20.34
N SER A 107 -11.56 3.36 -21.06
CA SER A 107 -10.16 3.79 -21.05
C SER A 107 -9.92 4.89 -20.01
N LEU A 108 -9.09 4.59 -19.02
CA LEU A 108 -8.58 5.52 -18.00
C LEU A 108 -7.24 6.07 -18.47
N ARG A 109 -7.12 7.39 -18.66
CA ARG A 109 -5.91 8.02 -19.24
C ARG A 109 -5.09 8.84 -18.26
N GLU A 110 -5.66 9.17 -17.12
CA GLU A 110 -5.01 9.98 -16.11
C GLU A 110 -5.26 9.37 -14.73
N MET A 111 -4.31 9.59 -13.82
CA MET A 111 -4.49 9.27 -12.41
C MET A 111 -5.20 10.42 -11.71
N HIS A 112 -6.19 10.09 -10.88
CA HIS A 112 -6.94 11.00 -10.04
C HIS A 112 -6.83 10.55 -8.58
N GLU A 113 -7.06 11.45 -7.64
CA GLU A 113 -7.20 11.06 -6.23
C GLU A 113 -8.46 10.21 -6.08
N ASN A 114 -8.31 8.95 -5.67
CA ASN A 114 -9.43 8.07 -5.40
C ASN A 114 -10.05 8.45 -4.06
N PRO A 115 -11.31 8.90 -4.00
CA PRO A 115 -11.93 9.35 -2.75
C PRO A 115 -12.06 8.23 -1.70
N ARG A 116 -12.04 6.95 -2.11
CA ARG A 116 -12.07 5.79 -1.20
C ARG A 116 -10.76 5.62 -0.46
N THR A 117 -9.63 5.91 -1.10
CA THR A 117 -8.31 5.56 -0.59
C THR A 117 -7.42 6.77 -0.31
N GLY A 118 -7.75 7.95 -0.84
CA GLY A 118 -6.90 9.14 -0.81
C GLY A 118 -5.65 9.04 -1.69
N ILE A 119 -5.49 7.95 -2.44
CA ILE A 119 -4.31 7.69 -3.28
C ILE A 119 -4.57 8.21 -4.68
N ARG A 120 -3.54 8.80 -5.31
CA ARG A 120 -3.60 9.20 -6.73
C ARG A 120 -3.33 8.01 -7.64
N GLU A 121 -4.36 7.55 -8.34
CA GLU A 121 -4.37 6.32 -9.13
C GLU A 121 -5.37 6.38 -10.30
N TYR A 122 -5.38 5.39 -11.19
CA TYR A 122 -6.43 5.30 -12.21
C TYR A 122 -7.72 4.79 -11.56
N VAL A 123 -8.83 5.51 -11.73
CA VAL A 123 -10.08 5.22 -11.03
C VAL A 123 -11.19 4.89 -12.01
N ALA A 124 -11.85 3.74 -11.79
CA ALA A 124 -13.13 3.38 -12.39
C ALA A 124 -14.17 3.17 -11.28
N VAL A 125 -15.46 3.26 -11.60
CA VAL A 125 -16.54 3.14 -10.62
C VAL A 125 -17.47 2.00 -10.98
N ILE A 126 -17.72 1.09 -10.03
CA ILE A 126 -18.91 0.23 -10.09
C ILE A 126 -20.07 1.07 -9.56
N PRO A 127 -21.10 1.35 -10.37
CA PRO A 127 -22.21 2.16 -9.92
C PRO A 127 -23.05 1.39 -8.89
N GLY A 128 -23.49 2.12 -7.87
CA GLY A 128 -24.26 1.62 -6.74
C GLY A 128 -25.76 1.75 -6.86
N ASP A 129 -26.24 2.47 -7.87
CA ASP A 129 -27.66 2.75 -8.04
C ASP A 129 -28.42 1.44 -8.23
N THR A 130 -29.50 1.27 -7.47
CA THR A 130 -30.39 0.12 -7.53
C THR A 130 -31.09 -0.05 -8.87
N ASP A 131 -31.15 1.01 -9.69
CA ASP A 131 -31.66 0.95 -11.07
C ASP A 131 -30.59 0.47 -12.07
N THR A 132 -29.34 0.30 -11.65
CA THR A 132 -28.29 -0.30 -12.49
C THR A 132 -28.55 -1.78 -12.70
N ALA A 133 -28.20 -2.30 -13.88
CA ALA A 133 -28.44 -3.69 -14.27
C ALA A 133 -27.57 -4.71 -13.51
N ILE A 134 -26.79 -4.30 -12.50
CA ILE A 134 -25.91 -5.19 -11.76
C ILE A 134 -26.73 -5.88 -10.66
N SER A 135 -27.00 -7.17 -10.85
CA SER A 135 -27.57 -8.00 -9.79
C SER A 135 -26.55 -8.26 -8.68
N ASP A 136 -27.04 -8.35 -7.45
CA ASP A 136 -26.24 -8.87 -6.35
C ASP A 136 -25.59 -10.21 -6.71
N GLY A 137 -24.32 -10.38 -6.35
CA GLY A 137 -23.57 -11.58 -6.64
C GLY A 137 -22.09 -11.35 -6.90
N LEU A 138 -21.40 -12.43 -7.24
CA LEU A 138 -20.01 -12.39 -7.68
C LEU A 138 -19.93 -11.71 -9.05
N VAL A 139 -19.05 -10.73 -9.17
CA VAL A 139 -18.67 -10.09 -10.43
C VAL A 139 -17.18 -10.18 -10.68
N GLU A 140 -16.77 -10.16 -11.95
CA GLU A 140 -15.39 -10.21 -12.45
C GLU A 140 -15.05 -8.93 -13.22
N LEU A 141 -13.95 -8.31 -12.80
CA LEU A 141 -13.32 -7.20 -13.49
C LEU A 141 -12.02 -7.64 -14.14
N ARG A 142 -11.77 -7.09 -15.33
CA ARG A 142 -10.50 -7.25 -16.05
C ARG A 142 -9.95 -5.88 -16.43
N ALA A 143 -8.63 -5.80 -16.46
CA ALA A 143 -7.93 -4.58 -16.86
C ALA A 143 -6.69 -4.87 -17.69
N ILE A 144 -6.38 -3.95 -18.61
CA ILE A 144 -5.18 -3.98 -19.45
C ILE A 144 -4.48 -2.62 -19.37
N ALA A 145 -3.24 -2.60 -18.88
CA ALA A 145 -2.41 -1.41 -18.86
C ALA A 145 -1.54 -1.31 -20.13
N TYR A 146 -1.68 -0.22 -20.90
CA TYR A 146 -0.95 0.02 -22.14
C TYR A 146 0.19 1.03 -21.93
N PRO A 147 1.45 0.65 -22.21
CA PRO A 147 2.57 1.57 -22.14
C PRO A 147 2.49 2.60 -23.27
N GLU A 148 3.01 3.80 -23.01
CA GLU A 148 3.04 4.88 -24.00
C GLU A 148 4.14 4.67 -25.05
N GLY A 149 3.75 4.73 -26.33
CA GLY A 149 4.65 4.69 -27.49
C GLY A 149 5.28 3.33 -27.80
N ALA A 150 5.90 2.67 -26.81
CA ALA A 150 6.51 1.35 -26.93
C ALA A 150 6.45 0.57 -25.62
N GLY A 151 6.17 -0.72 -25.72
CA GLY A 151 6.20 -1.68 -24.60
C GLY A 151 5.17 -2.79 -24.76
N THR A 152 5.26 -3.80 -23.91
CA THR A 152 4.29 -4.89 -23.83
C THR A 152 3.18 -4.53 -22.84
N PRO A 153 1.90 -4.47 -23.26
CA PRO A 153 0.83 -4.20 -22.31
C PRO A 153 0.69 -5.33 -21.28
N ARG A 154 0.10 -5.02 -20.13
CA ARG A 154 -0.17 -6.00 -19.07
C ARG A 154 -1.67 -6.20 -18.91
N LEU A 155 -2.14 -7.40 -19.24
CA LEU A 155 -3.38 -7.93 -18.69
C LEU A 155 -3.16 -8.23 -17.20
N LEU A 156 -3.98 -7.63 -16.33
CA LEU A 156 -3.95 -7.90 -14.89
C LEU A 156 -4.70 -9.20 -14.60
N ASP A 157 -4.36 -9.84 -13.47
CA ASP A 157 -5.16 -10.92 -12.91
C ASP A 157 -6.60 -10.43 -12.69
N SER A 158 -7.59 -11.30 -12.94
CA SER A 158 -9.00 -10.97 -12.72
C SER A 158 -9.25 -10.56 -11.27
N LEU A 159 -9.99 -9.46 -11.10
CA LEU A 159 -10.46 -9.01 -9.80
C LEU A 159 -11.91 -9.47 -9.61
N PHE A 160 -12.14 -10.30 -8.61
CA PHE A 160 -13.49 -10.75 -8.25
C PHE A 160 -14.01 -9.93 -7.08
N LEU A 161 -15.27 -9.49 -7.12
CA LEU A 161 -15.95 -8.75 -6.05
C LEU A 161 -17.36 -9.31 -5.86
N PHE A 162 -17.97 -9.10 -4.69
CA PHE A 162 -19.39 -9.41 -4.48
C PHE A 162 -20.19 -8.11 -4.41
N VAL A 163 -21.00 -7.82 -5.42
CA VAL A 163 -21.90 -6.66 -5.39
C VAL A 163 -23.11 -7.01 -4.54
N ASN A 164 -23.52 -6.10 -3.65
CA ASN A 164 -24.65 -6.24 -2.72
C ASN A 164 -25.49 -4.95 -2.70
N ASN A 165 -25.80 -4.39 -3.87
CA ASN A 165 -26.60 -3.17 -4.00
C ASN A 165 -28.05 -3.37 -3.57
N HIS A 166 -28.57 -4.60 -3.60
CA HIS A 166 -29.93 -4.95 -3.19
C HIS A 166 -30.00 -5.66 -1.83
N GLY A 167 -28.87 -5.83 -1.13
CA GLY A 167 -28.81 -6.39 0.24
C GLY A 167 -29.11 -7.89 0.34
N THR A 168 -29.05 -8.64 -0.77
CA THR A 168 -29.36 -10.08 -0.77
C THR A 168 -28.21 -10.96 -0.29
N LEU A 169 -27.02 -10.38 -0.13
CA LEU A 169 -25.82 -11.08 0.34
C LEU A 169 -25.52 -10.83 1.82
N ASP A 170 -26.45 -10.33 2.62
CA ASP A 170 -26.17 -10.13 4.06
C ASP A 170 -25.91 -11.48 4.76
N GLY A 171 -24.74 -11.59 5.41
CA GLY A 171 -24.37 -12.79 6.17
C GLY A 171 -24.94 -12.79 7.59
N PRO A 172 -25.01 -13.95 8.27
CA PRO A 172 -25.43 -14.02 9.65
C PRO A 172 -24.42 -13.34 10.58
N ILE A 173 -24.91 -12.82 11.71
CA ILE A 173 -24.05 -12.32 12.79
C ILE A 173 -23.96 -13.38 13.89
N ILE A 174 -22.74 -13.76 14.25
CA ILE A 174 -22.42 -14.67 15.35
C ILE A 174 -21.77 -13.86 16.47
N TYR A 175 -22.38 -13.88 17.64
CA TYR A 175 -21.96 -13.08 18.78
C TYR A 175 -20.96 -13.83 19.66
N VAL A 176 -19.88 -13.14 20.04
CA VAL A 176 -18.82 -13.59 20.94
C VAL A 176 -18.67 -12.59 22.09
N ALA A 177 -18.54 -13.06 23.32
CA ALA A 177 -18.37 -12.20 24.51
C ALA A 177 -17.51 -12.90 25.58
N LYS A 178 -16.84 -12.15 26.46
CA LYS A 178 -16.11 -12.75 27.60
C LYS A 178 -17.04 -13.47 28.56
N SER A 179 -18.26 -12.96 28.71
CA SER A 179 -19.33 -13.59 29.49
C SER A 179 -19.99 -14.78 28.80
N GLY A 180 -19.63 -15.08 27.54
CA GLY A 180 -20.20 -16.15 26.73
C GLY A 180 -19.82 -17.55 27.21
N ASN A 181 -20.29 -18.57 26.48
CA ASN A 181 -20.02 -19.97 26.81
C ASN A 181 -19.87 -20.83 25.56
N ASP A 182 -18.72 -21.50 25.37
CA ASP A 182 -18.51 -22.35 24.18
C ASP A 182 -19.26 -23.69 24.22
N SER A 183 -19.75 -24.11 25.38
CA SER A 183 -20.51 -25.37 25.54
C SER A 183 -22.02 -25.18 25.47
N THR A 184 -22.54 -24.05 25.94
CA THR A 184 -23.98 -23.77 25.99
C THR A 184 -24.42 -22.57 25.16
N GLY A 185 -23.47 -21.76 24.67
CA GLY A 185 -23.72 -20.66 23.75
C GLY A 185 -24.30 -21.19 22.44
N ASP A 186 -25.13 -20.36 21.80
CA ASP A 186 -25.70 -20.62 20.47
C ASP A 186 -25.26 -19.55 19.46
N GLY A 187 -24.39 -18.63 19.87
CA GLY A 187 -23.91 -17.55 19.03
C GLY A 187 -24.92 -16.43 18.82
N SER A 188 -26.09 -16.46 19.48
CA SER A 188 -27.00 -15.32 19.54
C SER A 188 -26.51 -14.26 20.54
N GLN A 189 -27.01 -13.03 20.39
CA GLN A 189 -26.62 -11.92 21.28
C GLN A 189 -26.92 -12.20 22.77
N ASN A 190 -27.99 -12.93 23.07
CA ASN A 190 -28.37 -13.27 24.45
C ASN A 190 -27.61 -14.48 25.03
N ASN A 191 -26.96 -15.27 24.17
CA ASN A 191 -26.25 -16.48 24.54
C ASN A 191 -24.99 -16.65 23.67
N PRO A 192 -24.06 -15.68 23.73
CA PRO A 192 -22.90 -15.63 22.84
C PRO A 192 -21.91 -16.76 23.13
N TYR A 193 -21.06 -17.06 22.14
CA TYR A 193 -19.89 -17.90 22.37
C TYR A 193 -18.82 -17.18 23.20
N ALA A 194 -17.95 -17.93 23.88
CA ALA A 194 -16.86 -17.36 24.66
C ALA A 194 -15.61 -17.06 23.82
N THR A 195 -15.41 -17.81 22.72
CA THR A 195 -14.23 -17.70 21.87
C THR A 195 -14.57 -17.50 20.39
N VAL A 196 -13.67 -16.84 19.67
CA VAL A 196 -13.75 -16.71 18.20
C VAL A 196 -13.58 -18.08 17.54
N ARG A 197 -12.70 -18.94 18.09
CA ARG A 197 -12.56 -20.33 17.65
C ARG A 197 -13.90 -21.07 17.61
N GLN A 198 -14.75 -20.94 18.63
CA GLN A 198 -16.04 -21.61 18.64
C GLN A 198 -17.02 -21.02 17.60
N ALA A 199 -17.01 -19.71 17.38
CA ALA A 199 -17.76 -19.10 16.30
C ALA A 199 -17.31 -19.62 14.91
N LEU A 200 -16.01 -19.77 14.69
CA LEU A 200 -15.45 -20.38 13.46
C LEU A 200 -15.82 -21.86 13.32
N ASN A 201 -15.87 -22.63 14.42
CA ASN A 201 -16.35 -24.03 14.38
C ASN A 201 -17.76 -24.15 13.82
N VAL A 202 -18.63 -23.21 14.18
CA VAL A 202 -20.01 -23.19 13.69
C VAL A 202 -20.04 -22.84 12.20
N CYS A 203 -19.25 -21.86 11.77
CA CYS A 203 -19.10 -21.53 10.35
C CYS A 203 -18.60 -22.74 9.53
N GLY A 204 -17.68 -23.54 10.07
CA GLY A 204 -17.10 -24.71 9.42
C GLY A 204 -17.98 -25.98 9.44
N SER A 205 -19.15 -25.96 10.09
CA SER A 205 -20.00 -27.14 10.24
C SER A 205 -20.73 -27.59 8.96
N GLY A 206 -20.53 -26.87 7.85
CA GLY A 206 -20.96 -27.28 6.51
C GLY A 206 -22.39 -26.90 6.15
N ILE A 207 -22.92 -25.84 6.78
CA ILE A 207 -24.15 -25.20 6.34
C ILE A 207 -23.73 -24.01 5.47
N ASP A 208 -24.18 -23.97 4.22
CA ASP A 208 -23.90 -22.89 3.25
C ASP A 208 -24.35 -21.50 3.77
N ASP A 209 -25.13 -21.46 4.86
CA ASP A 209 -25.71 -20.27 5.50
C ASP A 209 -24.69 -19.30 6.14
N TYR A 210 -23.39 -19.65 6.21
CA TYR A 210 -22.36 -18.80 6.85
C TYR A 210 -21.47 -18.02 5.87
N GLU A 211 -21.80 -18.03 4.59
CA GLU A 211 -21.11 -17.19 3.62
C GLU A 211 -21.23 -15.71 3.99
N GLY A 212 -20.10 -15.02 4.09
CA GLY A 212 -20.07 -13.60 4.47
C GLY A 212 -20.46 -13.34 5.93
N ALA A 213 -20.43 -14.34 6.81
CA ALA A 213 -20.77 -14.17 8.23
C ALA A 213 -19.89 -13.14 8.94
N THR A 214 -20.48 -12.44 9.91
CA THR A 214 -19.77 -11.55 10.81
C THR A 214 -19.72 -12.16 12.22
N ILE A 215 -18.52 -12.42 12.71
CA ILE A 215 -18.25 -12.78 14.10
C ILE A 215 -18.04 -11.48 14.89
N ARG A 216 -19.06 -11.05 15.62
CA ARG A 216 -19.08 -9.80 16.37
C ARG A 216 -18.69 -10.02 17.83
N ILE A 217 -17.69 -9.28 18.28
CA ILE A 217 -17.16 -9.33 19.65
C ILE A 217 -17.81 -8.22 20.49
N GLU A 218 -18.69 -8.59 21.42
CA GLU A 218 -19.56 -7.66 22.16
C GLU A 218 -18.89 -7.01 23.38
N GLU A 219 -17.74 -7.51 23.82
CA GLU A 219 -17.08 -7.05 25.04
C GLU A 219 -15.60 -6.76 24.78
N ALA A 220 -15.05 -5.79 25.51
CA ALA A 220 -13.61 -5.55 25.51
C ALA A 220 -12.86 -6.75 26.13
N GLY A 221 -11.72 -7.11 25.56
CA GLY A 221 -10.84 -8.13 26.13
C GLY A 221 -9.95 -8.83 25.11
N ARG A 222 -9.27 -9.87 25.60
CA ARG A 222 -8.37 -10.72 24.81
C ARG A 222 -9.08 -12.00 24.35
N TYR A 223 -9.10 -12.29 23.05
CA TYR A 223 -9.86 -13.39 22.46
C TYR A 223 -8.95 -14.35 21.67
N ASP A 224 -9.27 -15.63 21.78
CA ASP A 224 -8.57 -16.71 21.08
C ASP A 224 -9.21 -17.01 19.72
N VAL A 225 -8.36 -17.06 18.67
CA VAL A 225 -8.71 -17.37 17.27
C VAL A 225 -7.99 -18.62 16.75
N ASP A 226 -7.64 -19.54 17.65
CA ASP A 226 -6.97 -20.80 17.30
C ASP A 226 -7.83 -21.72 16.40
N GLN A 227 -7.24 -22.85 16.01
CA GLN A 227 -7.73 -23.73 14.96
C GLN A 227 -9.14 -24.28 15.22
N PRO A 228 -10.09 -24.07 14.27
CA PRO A 228 -11.37 -24.74 14.33
C PRO A 228 -11.23 -26.24 14.07
N ALA A 229 -12.18 -27.03 14.57
CA ALA A 229 -12.21 -28.47 14.46
C ALA A 229 -12.26 -28.97 13.01
N GLN A 230 -12.78 -28.16 12.08
CA GLN A 230 -12.80 -28.41 10.65
C GLN A 230 -12.38 -27.14 9.89
N PRO A 231 -11.75 -27.27 8.69
CA PRO A 231 -11.50 -26.12 7.84
C PRO A 231 -12.80 -25.41 7.48
N VAL A 232 -12.82 -24.08 7.59
CA VAL A 232 -13.97 -23.25 7.19
C VAL A 232 -13.81 -22.90 5.71
N ARG A 233 -14.71 -23.43 4.88
CA ARG A 233 -14.71 -23.23 3.43
C ARG A 233 -15.76 -22.19 3.08
N ASN A 234 -15.31 -21.02 2.65
CA ASN A 234 -16.16 -19.89 2.32
C ASN A 234 -15.66 -19.19 1.04
N THR A 235 -16.60 -18.67 0.27
CA THR A 235 -16.39 -17.91 -0.96
C THR A 235 -16.30 -16.41 -0.70
N ARG A 236 -17.01 -15.91 0.33
CA ARG A 236 -16.99 -14.52 0.80
C ARG A 236 -16.29 -14.40 2.14
N TRP A 237 -15.67 -13.25 2.42
CA TRP A 237 -14.96 -13.03 3.68
C TRP A 237 -15.86 -13.28 4.90
N ILE A 238 -15.45 -14.20 5.79
CA ILE A 238 -15.94 -14.20 7.17
C ILE A 238 -15.19 -13.09 7.89
N THR A 239 -15.93 -12.21 8.57
CA THR A 239 -15.36 -11.01 9.20
C THR A 239 -15.38 -11.14 10.71
N ILE A 240 -14.25 -10.92 11.37
CA ILE A 240 -14.15 -10.77 12.83
C ILE A 240 -14.01 -9.29 13.15
N GLU A 241 -14.93 -8.76 13.97
CA GLU A 241 -14.97 -7.33 14.34
C GLU A 241 -15.36 -7.12 15.81
N GLY A 242 -14.94 -5.99 16.38
CA GLY A 242 -15.53 -5.48 17.62
C GLY A 242 -16.93 -4.89 17.39
N ALA A 243 -17.81 -5.01 18.37
CA ALA A 243 -19.14 -4.39 18.35
C ALA A 243 -19.08 -2.86 18.37
N ASP A 244 -20.20 -2.22 18.01
CA ASP A 244 -20.33 -0.75 18.02
C ASP A 244 -19.93 -0.16 19.37
N GLY A 245 -19.07 0.87 19.32
CA GLY A 245 -18.55 1.55 20.50
C GLY A 245 -17.28 0.95 21.09
N LEU A 246 -16.84 -0.23 20.61
CA LEU A 246 -15.50 -0.74 20.88
C LEU A 246 -14.51 -0.19 19.84
N SER A 247 -13.38 0.33 20.31
CA SER A 247 -12.25 0.64 19.46
C SER A 247 -11.46 -0.63 19.15
N ARG A 248 -10.61 -0.59 18.10
CA ARG A 248 -9.70 -1.70 17.80
C ARG A 248 -8.82 -2.13 18.98
N ASP A 249 -8.45 -1.19 19.85
CA ASP A 249 -7.60 -1.48 21.02
C ASP A 249 -8.37 -2.16 22.17
N ASP A 250 -9.70 -2.10 22.18
CA ASP A 250 -10.52 -2.78 23.18
C ASP A 250 -10.62 -4.29 22.93
N VAL A 251 -10.40 -4.75 21.69
CA VAL A 251 -10.50 -6.14 21.27
C VAL A 251 -9.16 -6.65 20.79
N VAL A 252 -8.50 -7.50 21.59
CA VAL A 252 -7.17 -8.04 21.29
C VAL A 252 -7.27 -9.51 20.90
N ILE A 253 -6.95 -9.83 19.67
CA ILE A 253 -6.79 -11.19 19.18
C ILE A 253 -5.41 -11.72 19.59
N ALA A 254 -5.39 -12.88 20.23
CA ALA A 254 -4.20 -13.51 20.76
C ALA A 254 -4.27 -15.04 20.70
N ALA A 255 -3.16 -15.73 20.95
CA ALA A 255 -3.20 -17.17 21.16
C ALA A 255 -3.89 -17.51 22.49
N GLY A 256 -4.71 -18.57 22.50
CA GLY A 256 -5.32 -19.10 23.73
C GLY A 256 -4.32 -19.68 24.75
N SER A 257 -3.10 -20.00 24.31
CA SER A 257 -2.00 -20.45 25.16
C SER A 257 -0.67 -19.81 24.72
N THR A 258 0.31 -19.72 25.63
CA THR A 258 1.58 -19.05 25.34
C THR A 258 2.40 -19.83 24.31
N ALA A 259 2.82 -19.15 23.24
CA ALA A 259 3.74 -19.64 22.22
C ALA A 259 3.18 -20.78 21.36
N ASP A 260 2.03 -20.53 20.73
CA ASP A 260 1.44 -21.45 19.74
C ASP A 260 1.46 -20.88 18.32
N TYR A 261 1.33 -21.77 17.34
CA TYR A 261 1.02 -21.41 15.95
C TYR A 261 -0.49 -21.24 15.83
N VAL A 262 -0.95 -20.01 15.63
CA VAL A 262 -2.39 -19.72 15.50
C VAL A 262 -2.84 -20.04 14.08
N ARG A 263 -3.80 -20.95 13.92
CA ARG A 263 -4.24 -21.46 12.60
C ARG A 263 -5.75 -21.33 12.41
N PRO A 264 -6.30 -20.14 12.09
CA PRO A 264 -7.76 -19.98 11.94
C PRO A 264 -8.39 -20.87 10.86
N ASN A 265 -7.60 -21.44 9.95
CA ASN A 265 -7.98 -22.47 8.98
C ASN A 265 -9.29 -22.14 8.22
N THR A 266 -9.42 -20.87 7.84
CA THR A 266 -10.60 -20.30 7.18
C THR A 266 -10.19 -19.78 5.82
N GLN A 267 -10.93 -20.15 4.77
CA GLN A 267 -10.52 -19.91 3.39
C GLN A 267 -10.41 -18.42 3.05
N ARG A 268 -11.31 -17.58 3.55
CA ARG A 268 -11.21 -16.11 3.46
C ARG A 268 -11.60 -15.50 4.81
N LEU A 269 -10.61 -15.05 5.57
CA LEU A 269 -10.83 -14.47 6.90
C LEU A 269 -10.41 -13.00 6.93
N ARG A 270 -11.34 -12.12 7.29
CA ARG A 270 -11.09 -10.70 7.49
C ARG A 270 -11.10 -10.40 8.99
N PHE A 271 -10.10 -9.67 9.45
CA PHE A 271 -10.10 -9.00 10.74
C PHE A 271 -10.33 -7.52 10.47
N THR A 272 -11.29 -6.90 11.17
CA THR A 272 -11.50 -5.46 11.06
C THR A 272 -11.76 -4.80 12.40
N ASN A 273 -11.18 -3.62 12.60
CA ASN A 273 -11.31 -2.84 13.85
C ASN A 273 -10.99 -3.69 15.10
N VAL A 274 -9.87 -4.42 15.06
CA VAL A 274 -9.33 -5.21 16.19
C VAL A 274 -7.80 -5.13 16.23
N SER A 275 -7.22 -5.35 17.40
CA SER A 275 -5.77 -5.46 17.60
C SER A 275 -5.32 -6.92 17.60
N ILE A 276 -4.12 -7.21 17.11
CA ILE A 276 -3.50 -8.53 17.08
C ILE A 276 -2.18 -8.46 17.84
N ASP A 277 -2.10 -9.22 18.93
CA ASP A 277 -0.92 -9.27 19.78
C ASP A 277 -0.10 -10.53 19.46
N PHE A 278 1.04 -10.31 18.81
CA PHE A 278 1.99 -11.36 18.45
C PHE A 278 2.93 -11.72 19.61
N SER A 279 2.78 -11.12 20.80
CA SER A 279 3.56 -11.45 22.01
C SER A 279 3.56 -12.94 22.35
N ASP A 280 2.39 -13.57 22.15
CA ASP A 280 2.06 -14.91 22.61
C ASP A 280 1.88 -15.88 21.43
N MET A 281 2.06 -15.39 20.20
CA MET A 281 2.00 -16.18 18.98
C MET A 281 3.41 -16.42 18.46
N TYR A 282 3.71 -17.64 18.03
CA TYR A 282 4.91 -17.82 17.19
C TYR A 282 4.73 -17.14 15.84
N GLN A 283 3.54 -17.32 15.28
CA GLN A 283 3.16 -16.88 13.95
C GLN A 283 1.68 -17.22 13.72
N MET A 284 0.97 -16.37 13.00
CA MET A 284 -0.36 -16.69 12.48
C MET A 284 -0.26 -17.35 11.11
N TYR A 285 -1.01 -18.42 10.90
CA TYR A 285 -1.05 -19.20 9.66
C TYR A 285 -2.36 -18.95 8.94
N LYS A 286 -2.26 -18.42 7.72
CA LYS A 286 -3.35 -18.39 6.76
C LYS A 286 -3.80 -19.80 6.33
N GLU A 287 -2.83 -20.71 6.21
CA GLU A 287 -2.90 -21.97 5.45
C GLU A 287 -3.06 -21.73 3.93
N ASP A 288 -2.56 -22.64 3.11
CA ASP A 288 -2.66 -22.55 1.65
C ASP A 288 -3.85 -23.36 1.13
N PRO A 289 -4.67 -22.82 0.20
CA PRO A 289 -4.52 -21.56 -0.55
C PRO A 289 -5.35 -20.40 0.03
N HIS A 290 -5.53 -20.34 1.35
CA HIS A 290 -6.49 -19.42 1.98
C HIS A 290 -6.09 -17.96 1.83
N GLN A 291 -6.93 -17.03 2.29
CA GLN A 291 -6.71 -15.60 2.25
C GLN A 291 -6.98 -14.98 3.62
N GLN A 292 -6.14 -14.04 4.00
CA GLN A 292 -6.32 -13.23 5.21
C GLN A 292 -6.27 -11.75 4.86
N TRP A 293 -7.20 -10.99 5.42
CA TRP A 293 -7.29 -9.55 5.25
C TRP A 293 -7.36 -8.87 6.63
N TYR A 294 -6.46 -7.93 6.88
CA TYR A 294 -6.43 -7.11 8.07
C TYR A 294 -6.78 -5.68 7.68
N ASP A 295 -7.87 -5.16 8.23
CA ASP A 295 -8.44 -3.89 7.83
C ASP A 295 -8.70 -2.99 9.05
N ASN A 296 -8.08 -1.82 9.12
CA ASN A 296 -8.11 -1.02 10.35
C ASN A 296 -7.72 -1.84 11.61
N CYS A 297 -6.70 -2.68 11.46
CA CYS A 297 -6.15 -3.48 12.54
C CYS A 297 -4.93 -2.80 13.17
N ARG A 298 -4.54 -3.24 14.37
CA ARG A 298 -3.24 -2.91 14.95
C ARG A 298 -2.45 -4.18 15.24
N TRP A 299 -1.26 -4.31 14.67
CA TRP A 299 -0.31 -5.39 14.95
C TRP A 299 0.71 -4.90 15.98
N PHE A 300 0.96 -5.68 17.02
CA PHE A 300 1.98 -5.33 18.01
C PHE A 300 2.52 -6.56 18.74
N TYR A 301 3.64 -6.37 19.43
CA TYR A 301 4.10 -7.28 20.48
C TYR A 301 3.91 -6.59 21.83
N GLY A 302 3.10 -7.18 22.72
CA GLY A 302 2.88 -6.64 24.07
C GLY A 302 4.16 -6.41 24.90
N GLN A 303 5.26 -7.08 24.59
CA GLN A 303 6.57 -6.86 25.23
C GLN A 303 7.43 -5.78 24.56
N GLY A 304 6.97 -5.19 23.46
CA GLY A 304 7.66 -4.14 22.72
C GLY A 304 8.64 -4.65 21.65
N TRP A 305 9.11 -3.74 20.80
CA TRP A 305 10.04 -4.01 19.68
C TRP A 305 11.44 -4.56 20.04
N THR A 306 11.78 -4.66 21.33
CA THR A 306 13.01 -5.31 21.82
C THR A 306 12.81 -6.81 22.06
N TYR A 307 11.57 -7.29 21.98
CA TYR A 307 11.24 -8.68 22.26
C TYR A 307 11.64 -9.58 21.10
N THR A 308 12.53 -10.54 21.36
CA THR A 308 12.85 -11.62 20.41
C THR A 308 11.87 -12.77 20.59
N PRO A 309 10.89 -12.96 19.68
CA PRO A 309 10.07 -14.16 19.71
C PRO A 309 10.98 -15.37 19.45
N PRO A 310 10.72 -16.56 20.03
CA PRO A 310 11.70 -17.65 20.05
C PRO A 310 12.10 -18.22 18.68
N ALA A 311 11.44 -17.81 17.60
CA ALA A 311 11.70 -18.27 16.24
C ALA A 311 12.05 -17.15 15.23
N SER A 312 12.12 -15.87 15.62
CA SER A 312 12.34 -14.72 14.71
C SER A 312 11.56 -14.84 13.38
N LEU A 313 10.30 -15.24 13.47
CA LEU A 313 9.45 -15.47 12.29
C LEU A 313 8.66 -14.23 11.94
N CYS A 314 8.16 -14.20 10.71
CA CYS A 314 7.17 -13.21 10.30
C CYS A 314 5.88 -13.34 11.12
N PRO A 315 5.22 -12.21 11.51
CA PRO A 315 4.00 -12.24 12.31
C PRO A 315 2.91 -13.10 11.67
N VAL A 316 2.72 -12.95 10.36
CA VAL A 316 1.80 -13.76 9.55
C VAL A 316 2.59 -14.53 8.50
N ARG A 317 2.43 -15.85 8.47
CA ARG A 317 3.03 -16.69 7.45
C ARG A 317 2.25 -16.60 6.16
N ASN A 318 2.88 -16.07 5.12
CA ASN A 318 2.41 -16.18 3.75
C ASN A 318 3.44 -16.95 2.91
N VAL A 319 3.32 -18.27 2.90
CA VAL A 319 4.14 -19.13 2.02
C VAL A 319 3.21 -19.74 0.98
N GLY A 320 3.51 -19.59 -0.31
CA GLY A 320 2.78 -20.27 -1.38
C GLY A 320 1.58 -19.50 -1.95
N TYR A 321 0.45 -20.19 -2.12
CA TYR A 321 -0.71 -19.66 -2.85
C TYR A 321 -1.73 -18.97 -1.93
N GLY A 322 -2.43 -17.96 -2.44
CA GLY A 322 -3.47 -17.23 -1.70
C GLY A 322 -3.15 -15.75 -1.58
N GLY A 323 -3.62 -15.11 -0.50
CA GLY A 323 -3.51 -13.66 -0.34
C GLY A 323 -3.38 -13.20 1.11
N LEU A 324 -2.41 -12.34 1.38
CA LEU A 324 -2.30 -11.57 2.62
C LEU A 324 -2.49 -10.09 2.30
N PHE A 325 -3.56 -9.50 2.80
CA PHE A 325 -3.92 -8.10 2.53
C PHE A 325 -3.94 -7.31 3.83
N VAL A 326 -3.37 -6.11 3.81
CA VAL A 326 -3.36 -5.17 4.94
C VAL A 326 -3.82 -3.81 4.44
N THR A 327 -4.90 -3.28 4.99
CA THR A 327 -5.44 -1.97 4.62
C THR A 327 -5.72 -1.15 5.86
N ASP A 328 -5.40 0.14 5.79
CA ASP A 328 -5.77 1.14 6.82
C ASP A 328 -5.30 0.75 8.24
N SER A 329 -4.22 -0.04 8.34
CA SER A 329 -3.80 -0.73 9.57
C SER A 329 -2.50 -0.17 10.14
N GLY A 330 -2.25 -0.45 11.42
CA GLY A 330 -1.03 -0.07 12.13
C GLY A 330 -0.15 -1.26 12.47
N SER A 331 1.18 -1.14 12.41
CA SER A 331 2.10 -2.05 13.10
C SER A 331 2.96 -1.24 14.05
N THR A 332 2.96 -1.59 15.33
CA THR A 332 3.69 -0.86 16.37
C THR A 332 4.51 -1.83 17.20
N ASP A 333 5.65 -1.40 17.74
CA ASP A 333 6.33 -2.17 18.78
C ASP A 333 6.71 -3.59 18.34
N SER A 334 7.22 -3.73 17.12
CA SER A 334 7.41 -5.05 16.48
C SER A 334 8.82 -5.23 15.91
N ILE A 335 9.27 -6.48 15.78
CA ILE A 335 10.50 -6.79 15.02
C ILE A 335 10.25 -6.60 13.53
N TYR A 336 9.21 -7.23 13.02
CA TYR A 336 8.82 -7.16 11.62
C TYR A 336 7.42 -6.58 11.52
N ALA A 337 7.19 -5.72 10.53
CA ALA A 337 5.88 -5.15 10.26
C ALA A 337 5.12 -5.98 9.20
N PHE A 338 4.85 -5.38 8.03
CA PHE A 338 3.99 -5.95 7.00
C PHE A 338 4.80 -6.67 5.93
N ILE A 339 5.07 -7.96 6.18
CA ILE A 339 5.98 -8.76 5.35
C ILE A 339 5.25 -9.89 4.63
N ASN A 340 5.68 -10.18 3.40
CA ASN A 340 5.08 -11.10 2.43
C ASN A 340 3.61 -10.77 2.11
N CYS A 341 3.22 -9.49 2.08
CA CYS A 341 1.85 -9.08 1.78
C CYS A 341 1.61 -8.99 0.27
N ASN A 342 0.42 -9.36 -0.20
CA ASN A 342 -0.01 -9.11 -1.57
C ASN A 342 -0.33 -7.63 -1.78
N LEU A 343 -0.93 -6.99 -0.77
CA LEU A 343 -1.23 -5.56 -0.72
C LEU A 343 -1.04 -5.06 0.71
N VAL A 344 -0.35 -3.92 0.84
CA VAL A 344 -0.35 -3.06 2.02
C VAL A 344 -0.79 -1.67 1.56
N ARG A 345 -1.92 -1.17 2.05
CA ARG A 345 -2.44 0.16 1.69
C ARG A 345 -2.70 1.01 2.92
N ASN A 346 -2.42 2.31 2.84
CA ASN A 346 -2.84 3.32 3.83
C ASN A 346 -2.47 2.95 5.27
N SER A 347 -1.36 2.24 5.42
CA SER A 347 -0.99 1.64 6.69
C SER A 347 0.16 2.40 7.32
N HIS A 348 0.16 2.44 8.65
CA HIS A 348 1.16 3.11 9.43
C HIS A 348 2.04 2.11 10.17
N VAL A 349 3.34 2.36 10.20
CA VAL A 349 4.28 1.51 10.92
C VAL A 349 5.11 2.38 11.85
N GLU A 350 5.22 1.98 13.12
CA GLU A 350 5.96 2.72 14.13
C GLU A 350 6.80 1.80 15.01
N ARG A 351 8.02 2.24 15.36
CA ARG A 351 8.88 1.55 16.34
C ARG A 351 9.13 0.10 15.91
N ILE A 352 9.86 -0.03 14.81
CA ILE A 352 10.30 -1.32 14.25
C ILE A 352 11.80 -1.52 14.40
N SER A 353 12.21 -2.71 14.84
CA SER A 353 13.62 -3.05 15.02
C SER A 353 14.22 -3.86 13.87
N GLY A 354 13.42 -4.46 13.00
CA GLY A 354 13.83 -5.26 11.83
C GLY A 354 13.25 -4.75 10.53
N ASP A 355 12.80 -5.67 9.68
CA ASP A 355 12.32 -5.33 8.34
C ASP A 355 10.88 -4.81 8.35
N VAL A 356 10.65 -3.70 7.66
CA VAL A 356 9.33 -3.05 7.60
C VAL A 356 8.47 -3.69 6.52
N PHE A 357 8.89 -3.54 5.26
CA PHE A 357 8.23 -4.12 4.10
C PHE A 357 9.18 -5.12 3.44
N GLN A 358 9.04 -6.39 3.79
CA GLN A 358 9.82 -7.46 3.20
C GLN A 358 8.95 -8.27 2.25
N ASN A 359 9.38 -8.46 1.01
CA ASN A 359 8.70 -9.31 0.01
C ASN A 359 7.21 -8.97 -0.23
N SER A 360 6.80 -7.73 0.07
CA SER A 360 5.42 -7.27 -0.13
C SER A 360 5.23 -6.75 -1.56
N LEU A 361 4.25 -7.32 -2.26
CA LEU A 361 4.05 -7.21 -3.70
C LEU A 361 3.50 -5.84 -4.15
N MET A 362 2.66 -5.24 -3.32
CA MET A 362 2.17 -3.87 -3.47
C MET A 362 2.18 -3.18 -2.12
N VAL A 363 2.86 -2.04 -2.01
CA VAL A 363 2.85 -1.18 -0.82
C VAL A 363 2.49 0.22 -1.29
N VAL A 364 1.39 0.77 -0.79
CA VAL A 364 0.88 2.07 -1.27
C VAL A 364 0.35 2.96 -0.15
N GLY A 365 0.64 4.26 -0.21
CA GLY A 365 0.06 5.26 0.70
C GLY A 365 0.44 5.02 2.17
N CYS A 366 1.59 4.37 2.41
CA CYS A 366 2.00 3.96 3.75
C CYS A 366 2.92 4.99 4.39
N SER A 367 2.83 5.08 5.72
CA SER A 367 3.75 5.89 6.52
C SER A 367 4.56 5.03 7.47
N VAL A 368 5.81 5.41 7.69
CA VAL A 368 6.74 4.73 8.58
C VAL A 368 7.38 5.77 9.49
N ASP A 369 7.39 5.51 10.79
CA ASP A 369 8.09 6.33 11.77
C ASP A 369 8.91 5.45 12.70
N THR A 370 10.13 5.90 13.02
CA THR A 370 10.96 5.29 14.05
C THR A 370 11.29 3.82 13.73
N VAL A 371 12.20 3.63 12.79
CA VAL A 371 12.86 2.34 12.54
C VAL A 371 14.28 2.44 13.07
N ASP A 372 14.69 1.52 13.94
CA ASP A 372 16.02 1.59 14.57
C ASP A 372 16.69 0.21 14.58
N GLY A 373 17.60 0.01 13.61
CA GLY A 373 18.40 -1.21 13.49
C GLY A 373 19.46 -1.40 14.58
N THR A 374 19.60 -0.46 15.52
CA THR A 374 20.45 -0.63 16.71
C THR A 374 19.72 -1.26 17.90
N VAL A 375 18.39 -1.35 17.85
CA VAL A 375 17.57 -1.90 18.96
C VAL A 375 17.87 -3.37 19.20
N MET A 376 18.18 -4.12 18.13
CA MET A 376 18.48 -5.54 18.18
C MET A 376 19.56 -5.91 17.16
N SER A 377 20.24 -7.04 17.37
CA SER A 377 21.32 -7.51 16.50
C SER A 377 20.79 -8.36 15.35
N HIS A 378 20.07 -7.75 14.41
CA HIS A 378 19.63 -8.37 13.16
C HIS A 378 19.67 -7.35 12.00
N HIS A 379 19.33 -7.79 10.79
CA HIS A 379 19.21 -6.89 9.65
C HIS A 379 17.93 -6.07 9.76
N SER A 380 18.00 -4.79 9.42
CA SER A 380 16.85 -3.90 9.45
C SER A 380 16.79 -3.15 8.15
N ASP A 381 15.77 -3.48 7.36
CA ASP A 381 15.56 -2.94 6.04
C ASP A 381 14.18 -2.28 5.94
N LEU A 382 14.08 -1.10 5.34
CA LEU A 382 12.78 -0.48 5.06
C LEU A 382 12.05 -1.28 3.97
N PHE A 383 12.75 -1.57 2.87
CA PHE A 383 12.28 -2.38 1.76
C PHE A 383 13.27 -3.53 1.51
N GLN A 384 12.88 -4.75 1.89
CA GLN A 384 13.72 -5.94 1.73
C GLN A 384 13.09 -6.90 0.73
N TYR A 385 13.80 -7.24 -0.34
CA TYR A 385 13.30 -8.20 -1.31
C TYR A 385 14.36 -9.21 -1.72
N PHE A 386 13.97 -10.49 -1.68
CA PHE A 386 14.76 -11.60 -2.18
C PHE A 386 13.88 -12.68 -2.81
N GLY A 387 14.38 -13.34 -3.85
CA GLY A 387 13.61 -14.29 -4.66
C GLY A 387 13.33 -13.79 -6.08
N VAL A 388 12.27 -14.29 -6.71
CA VAL A 388 11.91 -13.91 -8.09
C VAL A 388 10.65 -13.08 -8.04
N TYR A 389 10.73 -11.82 -8.47
CA TYR A 389 9.61 -10.89 -8.50
C TYR A 389 9.35 -10.42 -9.91
N ASP A 390 8.06 -10.48 -10.28
CA ASP A 390 7.49 -9.75 -11.40
C ASP A 390 6.38 -8.83 -10.88
N ASN A 391 6.22 -7.66 -11.50
CA ASN A 391 5.08 -6.77 -11.31
C ASN A 391 4.95 -6.14 -9.91
N LEU A 392 6.06 -5.77 -9.27
CA LEU A 392 6.09 -5.20 -7.91
C LEU A 392 5.87 -3.68 -7.94
N ILE A 393 5.06 -3.15 -7.01
CA ILE A 393 4.82 -1.71 -6.87
C ILE A 393 5.03 -1.26 -5.42
N VAL A 394 5.88 -0.26 -5.21
CA VAL A 394 5.97 0.53 -3.98
C VAL A 394 5.70 1.98 -4.36
N TYR A 395 4.62 2.57 -3.85
CA TYR A 395 4.14 3.88 -4.27
C TYR A 395 3.70 4.74 -3.09
N ASP A 396 4.03 6.04 -3.11
CA ASP A 396 3.50 7.01 -2.14
C ASP A 396 3.83 6.64 -0.69
N ILE A 397 5.13 6.53 -0.39
CA ILE A 397 5.63 6.14 0.94
C ILE A 397 6.30 7.33 1.61
N ASN A 398 5.94 7.58 2.86
CA ASN A 398 6.64 8.53 3.72
C ASN A 398 7.28 7.82 4.91
N ALA A 399 8.60 7.83 5.00
CA ALA A 399 9.35 7.24 6.10
C ALA A 399 10.19 8.31 6.83
N ALA A 400 10.04 8.39 8.15
CA ALA A 400 10.73 9.33 9.01
C ALA A 400 11.39 8.62 10.20
N SER A 401 12.34 9.33 10.82
CA SER A 401 13.06 8.84 11.99
C SER A 401 13.79 7.50 11.77
N ILE A 402 14.41 7.33 10.59
CA ILE A 402 15.05 6.06 10.19
C ILE A 402 16.51 6.03 10.65
N LYS A 403 16.92 5.00 11.40
CA LYS A 403 18.22 4.91 12.05
C LYS A 403 18.86 3.53 11.90
N SER A 404 20.09 3.48 11.41
CA SER A 404 20.87 2.24 11.23
C SER A 404 20.09 1.17 10.47
N THR A 405 19.34 1.63 9.48
CA THR A 405 18.45 0.83 8.62
C THR A 405 18.87 1.04 7.17
N GLN A 406 18.87 -0.04 6.40
CA GLN A 406 19.10 0.01 4.96
C GLN A 406 17.76 0.25 4.26
N ASN A 407 17.64 1.27 3.41
CA ASN A 407 16.31 1.65 2.93
C ASN A 407 15.86 0.70 1.82
N PHE A 408 16.76 0.32 0.91
CA PHE A 408 16.49 -0.65 -0.14
C PHE A 408 17.52 -1.79 -0.14
N PHE A 409 17.03 -3.02 0.05
CA PHE A 409 17.79 -4.25 -0.10
C PHE A 409 17.13 -5.14 -1.15
N LEU A 410 17.59 -5.03 -2.40
CA LEU A 410 17.15 -5.88 -3.51
C LEU A 410 18.23 -6.92 -3.79
N ASP A 411 18.37 -7.90 -2.88
CA ASP A 411 19.54 -8.77 -2.83
C ASP A 411 19.23 -10.17 -2.29
N HIS A 412 19.62 -11.18 -3.07
CA HIS A 412 20.16 -12.46 -2.58
C HIS A 412 20.79 -13.21 -3.78
N ALA A 413 21.66 -14.18 -3.53
CA ALA A 413 22.05 -15.11 -4.59
C ALA A 413 20.81 -15.83 -5.16
N ASN A 414 20.63 -15.77 -6.49
CA ASN A 414 19.48 -16.30 -7.24
C ASN A 414 18.19 -15.45 -7.18
N THR A 415 18.31 -14.16 -6.89
CA THR A 415 17.19 -13.22 -6.97
C THR A 415 17.05 -12.68 -8.41
N THR A 416 15.84 -12.37 -8.85
CA THR A 416 15.59 -11.66 -10.13
C THR A 416 14.40 -10.75 -9.97
N PHE A 417 14.55 -9.53 -10.44
CA PHE A 417 13.48 -8.52 -10.43
C PHE A 417 13.15 -8.15 -11.86
N THR A 418 11.88 -8.26 -12.19
CA THR A 418 11.37 -7.87 -13.51
C THR A 418 10.14 -7.00 -13.33
N ASN A 419 10.03 -5.89 -14.08
CA ASN A 419 8.85 -5.03 -14.04
C ASN A 419 8.51 -4.57 -12.61
N CYS A 420 9.42 -3.84 -11.95
CA CYS A 420 9.26 -3.36 -10.57
C CYS A 420 9.30 -1.82 -10.53
N ALA A 421 8.41 -1.20 -9.76
CA ALA A 421 8.32 0.26 -9.65
C ALA A 421 8.38 0.71 -8.18
N PHE A 422 9.31 1.62 -7.90
CA PHE A 422 9.48 2.33 -6.63
C PHE A 422 9.27 3.82 -6.92
N VAL A 423 8.12 4.36 -6.54
CA VAL A 423 7.64 5.67 -7.03
C VAL A 423 7.13 6.54 -5.89
N ASN A 424 7.49 7.82 -5.88
CA ASN A 424 7.05 8.77 -4.86
C ASN A 424 7.34 8.30 -3.42
N ILE A 425 8.62 8.13 -3.09
CA ILE A 425 9.06 7.64 -1.79
C ILE A 425 9.92 8.71 -1.14
N SER A 426 9.64 9.06 0.10
CA SER A 426 10.49 9.93 0.92
C SER A 426 10.99 9.18 2.13
N VAL A 427 12.30 9.22 2.36
CA VAL A 427 12.96 8.62 3.53
C VAL A 427 13.86 9.65 4.20
N GLN A 428 13.58 9.94 5.47
CA GLN A 428 14.38 10.80 6.32
C GLN A 428 15.17 9.97 7.33
N ASP A 429 16.45 9.77 7.03
CA ASP A 429 17.41 9.17 7.97
C ASP A 429 17.80 10.18 9.06
N VAL A 430 17.95 9.71 10.30
CA VAL A 430 18.40 10.55 11.43
C VAL A 430 19.91 10.53 11.64
N GLU A 431 20.63 9.65 10.92
CA GLU A 431 22.08 9.53 11.00
C GLU A 431 22.75 9.89 9.67
N SER A 432 24.03 10.24 9.75
CA SER A 432 24.78 10.78 8.61
C SER A 432 25.44 9.72 7.71
N ASP A 433 25.46 8.46 8.13
CA ASP A 433 26.07 7.35 7.38
C ASP A 433 25.27 6.05 7.63
N PRO A 434 24.00 6.00 7.19
CA PRO A 434 23.21 4.81 7.31
C PRO A 434 23.78 3.67 6.47
N PRO A 435 23.44 2.40 6.80
CA PRO A 435 23.67 1.27 5.91
C PRO A 435 23.26 1.62 4.47
N PHE A 436 24.10 1.29 3.49
CA PHE A 436 23.85 1.68 2.10
C PHE A 436 22.67 0.94 1.50
N SER A 437 21.87 1.55 0.62
CA SER A 437 20.97 0.78 -0.24
C SER A 437 21.77 -0.06 -1.24
N GLN A 438 21.30 -1.27 -1.57
CA GLN A 438 21.99 -2.15 -2.50
C GLN A 438 21.06 -2.89 -3.46
N LEU A 439 21.52 -2.98 -4.71
CA LEU A 439 20.87 -3.73 -5.77
C LEU A 439 21.85 -4.77 -6.30
N ASN A 440 21.41 -6.03 -6.27
CA ASN A 440 22.22 -7.16 -6.67
C ASN A 440 21.44 -7.98 -7.71
N SER A 441 22.11 -8.99 -8.27
CA SER A 441 21.50 -9.94 -9.20
C SER A 441 20.87 -9.31 -10.46
N THR A 442 20.03 -10.06 -11.18
CA THR A 442 19.41 -9.59 -12.42
C THR A 442 18.25 -8.65 -12.13
N GLN A 443 18.25 -7.50 -12.79
CA GLN A 443 17.28 -6.43 -12.65
C GLN A 443 16.84 -6.00 -14.06
N GLU A 444 15.58 -6.20 -14.41
CA GLU A 444 15.03 -5.92 -15.73
C GLU A 444 13.77 -5.06 -15.62
N HIS A 445 13.78 -3.87 -16.21
CA HIS A 445 12.68 -2.92 -16.12
C HIS A 445 12.32 -2.59 -14.66
N VAL A 446 13.29 -2.01 -13.95
CA VAL A 446 13.17 -1.61 -12.55
C VAL A 446 13.27 -0.10 -12.45
N LEU A 447 12.22 0.54 -11.93
CA LEU A 447 12.01 1.98 -11.96
C LEU A 447 12.12 2.56 -10.55
N PHE A 448 13.02 3.52 -10.37
CA PHE A 448 13.10 4.38 -9.18
C PHE A 448 12.77 5.80 -9.60
N PHE A 449 11.51 6.21 -9.41
CA PHE A 449 11.01 7.52 -9.83
C PHE A 449 10.62 8.35 -8.61
N HIS A 450 11.15 9.56 -8.47
CA HIS A 450 10.78 10.45 -7.36
C HIS A 450 11.06 9.82 -5.98
N VAL A 451 12.19 9.14 -5.87
CA VAL A 451 12.69 8.59 -4.61
C VAL A 451 13.63 9.59 -3.97
N SER A 452 13.24 10.05 -2.79
CA SER A 452 13.96 11.01 -1.96
C SER A 452 14.54 10.33 -0.74
N ASN A 453 15.84 10.21 -0.71
CA ASN A 453 16.64 9.52 0.29
C ASN A 453 18.03 10.19 0.37
N PRO A 454 18.12 11.47 0.77
CA PRO A 454 19.33 12.28 0.66
C PRO A 454 20.49 11.78 1.56
N GLY A 455 20.17 10.96 2.56
CA GLY A 455 21.12 10.41 3.52
C GLY A 455 21.80 9.11 3.09
N GLN A 456 21.32 8.46 2.02
CA GLN A 456 21.78 7.12 1.68
C GLN A 456 22.26 6.97 0.24
N ARG A 457 23.35 6.21 0.11
CA ARG A 457 23.92 5.77 -1.17
C ARG A 457 23.27 4.49 -1.70
N PHE A 458 23.11 4.41 -3.01
CA PHE A 458 22.76 3.20 -3.75
C PHE A 458 24.02 2.55 -4.33
N VAL A 459 24.25 1.28 -3.97
CA VAL A 459 25.38 0.48 -4.44
C VAL A 459 24.86 -0.62 -5.39
N LEU A 460 25.29 -0.56 -6.64
CA LEU A 460 25.01 -1.56 -7.67
C LEU A 460 26.09 -2.63 -7.60
N ARG A 461 25.76 -3.82 -7.08
CA ARG A 461 26.73 -4.87 -6.70
C ARG A 461 27.24 -5.68 -7.89
N ASP A 462 27.95 -5.02 -8.79
CA ASP A 462 28.61 -5.61 -9.95
C ASP A 462 29.94 -6.33 -9.61
N ASP A 463 30.41 -6.19 -8.36
CA ASP A 463 31.56 -6.89 -7.76
C ASP A 463 31.27 -8.34 -7.37
N MET A 464 30.00 -8.70 -7.26
CA MET A 464 29.60 -10.07 -6.93
C MET A 464 29.84 -11.04 -8.10
N ASN A 465 29.91 -12.33 -7.77
CA ASN A 465 30.10 -13.40 -8.73
C ASN A 465 28.80 -14.21 -8.92
N GLY A 466 28.67 -14.86 -10.08
CA GLY A 466 27.55 -15.75 -10.37
C GLY A 466 26.19 -15.05 -10.29
N ALA A 467 25.19 -15.72 -9.72
CA ALA A 467 23.81 -15.22 -9.63
C ALA A 467 23.63 -14.02 -8.68
N GLY A 468 24.64 -13.65 -7.88
CA GLY A 468 24.62 -12.44 -7.07
C GLY A 468 25.06 -11.18 -7.83
N LYS A 469 25.73 -11.35 -8.99
CA LYS A 469 26.24 -10.22 -9.77
C LYS A 469 25.11 -9.34 -10.30
N PHE A 470 25.19 -8.04 -10.05
CA PHE A 470 24.26 -7.07 -10.62
C PHE A 470 24.34 -7.08 -12.16
N VAL A 471 23.19 -7.32 -12.81
CA VAL A 471 23.01 -7.25 -14.26
C VAL A 471 21.74 -6.45 -14.52
N ALA A 472 21.87 -5.34 -15.24
CA ALA A 472 20.76 -4.44 -15.50
C ALA A 472 20.30 -4.48 -16.96
N LYS A 473 18.99 -4.34 -17.15
CA LYS A 473 18.35 -3.97 -18.42
C LYS A 473 17.20 -3.04 -18.09
N ASN A 474 17.19 -1.82 -18.63
CA ASN A 474 16.15 -0.83 -18.36
C ASN A 474 15.96 -0.53 -16.85
N VAL A 475 17.06 -0.44 -16.09
CA VAL A 475 17.01 0.03 -14.70
C VAL A 475 17.13 1.55 -14.72
N ILE A 476 16.15 2.27 -14.19
CA ILE A 476 16.06 3.73 -14.35
C ILE A 476 15.93 4.42 -13.01
N PHE A 477 16.82 5.37 -12.75
CA PHE A 477 16.71 6.34 -11.68
C PHE A 477 16.31 7.69 -12.29
N ARG A 478 15.11 8.20 -12.00
CA ARG A 478 14.61 9.44 -12.58
C ARG A 478 14.06 10.37 -11.52
N ASN A 479 14.53 11.61 -11.52
CA ASN A 479 14.07 12.65 -10.59
C ASN A 479 14.20 12.25 -9.12
N ASN A 480 15.27 11.54 -8.77
CA ASN A 480 15.54 11.11 -7.40
C ASN A 480 16.41 12.12 -6.66
N VAL A 481 16.30 12.16 -5.34
CA VAL A 481 17.20 12.90 -4.44
C VAL A 481 17.94 11.89 -3.59
N VAL A 482 19.24 11.71 -3.78
CA VAL A 482 20.00 10.65 -3.11
C VAL A 482 21.38 11.14 -2.67
N GLU A 483 22.05 10.40 -1.78
CA GLU A 483 23.43 10.71 -1.47
C GLU A 483 24.33 10.47 -2.69
N ARG A 484 24.21 9.28 -3.28
CA ARG A 484 24.99 8.81 -4.42
C ARG A 484 24.36 7.58 -5.07
N ILE A 485 24.59 7.39 -6.38
CA ILE A 485 24.39 6.11 -7.08
C ILE A 485 25.75 5.69 -7.65
N GLN A 486 26.18 4.46 -7.39
CA GLN A 486 27.50 3.98 -7.80
C GLN A 486 27.53 2.47 -8.04
N ALA A 487 28.49 2.01 -8.85
CA ALA A 487 28.94 0.63 -8.85
C ALA A 487 29.57 0.24 -7.50
N ALA A 488 29.87 -1.04 -7.29
CA ALA A 488 30.45 -1.51 -6.04
C ALA A 488 31.82 -0.90 -5.75
N GLY A 489 32.65 -0.73 -6.78
CA GLY A 489 33.86 0.07 -6.69
C GLY A 489 33.53 1.56 -6.72
N TYR A 490 34.10 2.31 -5.78
CA TYR A 490 33.78 3.74 -5.58
C TYR A 490 33.98 4.62 -6.83
N PHE A 491 34.84 4.22 -7.77
CA PHE A 491 35.11 4.96 -9.01
C PHE A 491 34.79 4.16 -10.27
N ASP A 492 34.13 3.02 -10.11
CA ASP A 492 33.77 2.19 -11.24
C ASP A 492 32.64 2.85 -12.04
N PRO A 493 32.64 2.70 -13.38
CA PRO A 493 31.58 3.25 -14.20
C PRO A 493 30.23 2.62 -13.84
N ILE A 494 29.15 3.38 -14.01
CA ILE A 494 27.79 2.84 -13.85
C ILE A 494 27.63 1.63 -14.80
N PRO A 495 27.13 0.48 -14.30
CA PRO A 495 26.93 -0.70 -15.13
C PRO A 495 26.01 -0.44 -16.33
N ALA A 496 26.27 -1.12 -17.44
CA ALA A 496 25.42 -1.03 -18.62
C ALA A 496 23.98 -1.46 -18.30
N GLY A 497 23.01 -0.80 -18.93
CA GLY A 497 21.57 -1.03 -18.70
C GLY A 497 20.96 -0.21 -17.57
N VAL A 498 21.75 0.64 -16.90
CA VAL A 498 21.29 1.62 -15.91
C VAL A 498 21.27 3.02 -16.52
N SER A 499 20.13 3.70 -16.41
CA SER A 499 19.95 5.11 -16.77
C SER A 499 19.74 5.95 -15.50
N ILE A 500 20.39 7.11 -15.43
CA ILE A 500 20.24 8.07 -14.34
C ILE A 500 19.90 9.42 -14.97
N GLU A 501 18.72 9.94 -14.67
CA GLU A 501 18.13 11.09 -15.34
C GLU A 501 17.62 12.09 -14.30
N SER A 502 18.06 13.35 -14.39
CA SER A 502 17.55 14.47 -13.60
C SER A 502 17.59 14.24 -12.09
N CYS A 503 18.56 13.47 -11.61
CA CYS A 503 18.72 13.20 -10.18
C CYS A 503 19.52 14.30 -9.47
N HIS A 504 19.22 14.50 -8.20
CA HIS A 504 19.95 15.37 -7.29
C HIS A 504 20.84 14.56 -6.36
N PHE A 505 22.09 15.00 -6.19
CA PHE A 505 23.08 14.34 -5.34
C PHE A 505 23.54 15.23 -4.19
N ASN A 506 23.43 14.72 -2.96
CA ASN A 506 23.82 15.45 -1.75
C ASN A 506 25.34 15.73 -1.70
N TYR A 507 26.15 14.86 -2.35
CA TYR A 507 27.60 15.01 -2.47
C TYR A 507 28.03 15.37 -3.90
N ASN A 508 29.25 15.93 -4.03
CA ASN A 508 29.90 16.31 -5.30
C ASN A 508 30.31 15.10 -6.16
N ALA A 509 29.37 14.21 -6.49
CA ALA A 509 29.54 13.08 -7.39
C ALA A 509 28.35 12.98 -8.38
N PRO A 510 28.05 14.04 -9.15
CA PRO A 510 26.94 14.02 -10.10
C PRO A 510 27.18 12.95 -11.15
N THR A 511 26.15 12.16 -11.42
CA THR A 511 26.18 11.09 -12.43
C THR A 511 24.89 11.12 -13.22
N GLY A 512 24.95 10.75 -14.50
CA GLY A 512 23.79 10.68 -15.38
C GLY A 512 23.54 11.96 -16.19
N ASP A 513 22.35 12.06 -16.75
CA ASP A 513 21.91 13.17 -17.59
C ASP A 513 21.21 14.25 -16.75
N ASN A 514 21.62 15.50 -16.94
CA ASN A 514 21.13 16.67 -16.18
C ASN A 514 21.17 16.54 -14.65
N PRO A 515 22.27 16.06 -14.04
CA PRO A 515 22.36 15.94 -12.60
C PRO A 515 22.48 17.32 -11.93
N THR A 516 21.95 17.44 -10.72
CA THR A 516 22.18 18.59 -9.84
C THR A 516 22.89 18.15 -8.56
N VAL A 517 23.54 19.08 -7.84
CA VAL A 517 24.33 18.76 -6.64
C VAL A 517 24.22 19.81 -5.55
N GLY A 518 24.17 19.37 -4.30
CA GLY A 518 24.26 20.27 -3.16
C GLY A 518 23.59 19.70 -1.92
N ALA A 519 23.84 20.34 -0.79
CA ALA A 519 23.16 19.98 0.44
C ALA A 519 21.65 20.16 0.27
N ILE A 520 20.89 19.12 0.59
CA ILE A 520 19.44 19.11 0.62
C ILE A 520 18.93 18.30 1.82
N GLU A 521 17.84 18.78 2.41
CA GLU A 521 17.17 18.14 3.53
C GLU A 521 15.66 18.17 3.30
N ILE A 522 14.98 17.08 3.65
CA ILE A 522 13.52 17.00 3.66
C ILE A 522 13.01 17.69 4.92
N ILE A 523 12.15 18.69 4.79
CA ILE A 523 11.57 19.45 5.91
C ILE A 523 10.10 19.13 6.16
N ASN A 524 9.40 18.68 5.13
CA ASN A 524 8.06 18.15 5.22
C ASN A 524 7.94 16.98 4.25
N SER A 525 7.32 15.91 4.72
CA SER A 525 7.04 14.74 3.91
C SER A 525 5.61 14.26 4.09
N SER A 526 4.73 15.10 4.64
CA SER A 526 3.32 14.76 4.82
C SER A 526 2.58 14.75 3.49
N GLY A 527 1.93 13.63 3.16
CA GLY A 527 1.13 13.49 1.95
C GLY A 527 1.97 13.11 0.72
N SER A 528 1.43 13.41 -0.46
CA SER A 528 2.04 13.09 -1.76
C SER A 528 3.07 14.11 -2.24
N GLU A 529 3.29 15.18 -1.46
CA GLU A 529 4.27 16.22 -1.76
C GLU A 529 5.38 16.29 -0.70
N PHE A 530 6.62 16.52 -1.16
CA PHE A 530 7.80 16.65 -0.33
C PHE A 530 8.32 18.10 -0.37
N GLU A 531 8.61 18.66 0.79
CA GLU A 531 9.25 19.96 0.89
C GLU A 531 10.72 19.78 1.25
N TYR A 532 11.56 20.58 0.60
CA TYR A 532 12.99 20.53 0.76
C TYR A 532 13.55 21.88 1.20
N ARG A 533 14.66 21.86 1.93
CA ARG A 533 15.52 23.03 2.14
C ARG A 533 16.95 22.75 1.72
N GLY A 534 17.70 23.82 1.42
CA GLY A 534 19.13 23.76 1.15
C GLY A 534 19.52 24.36 -0.20
N ILE A 535 20.83 24.44 -0.46
CA ILE A 535 21.34 24.98 -1.72
C ILE A 535 20.86 24.10 -2.89
N GLY A 536 20.78 22.78 -2.68
CA GLY A 536 20.30 21.83 -3.67
C GLY A 536 18.83 22.04 -4.05
N ALA A 537 17.99 22.43 -3.10
CA ALA A 537 16.58 22.72 -3.32
C ALA A 537 16.39 23.81 -4.40
N SER A 538 17.09 24.94 -4.27
CA SER A 538 17.05 26.03 -5.25
C SER A 538 17.50 25.63 -6.66
N GLN A 539 18.41 24.67 -6.79
CA GLN A 539 18.86 24.17 -8.08
C GLN A 539 17.82 23.27 -8.74
N ILE A 540 17.15 22.42 -7.95
CA ILE A 540 16.03 21.60 -8.41
C ILE A 540 14.93 22.51 -8.96
N LEU A 541 14.49 23.49 -8.18
CA LEU A 541 13.49 24.49 -8.60
C LEU A 541 13.90 25.29 -9.83
N GLY A 542 15.16 25.72 -9.88
CA GLY A 542 15.70 26.53 -10.97
C GLY A 542 15.90 25.77 -12.28
N SER A 543 15.84 24.44 -12.25
CA SER A 543 16.12 23.58 -13.42
C SER A 543 14.95 23.46 -14.41
N ALA A 544 13.77 24.01 -14.08
CA ALA A 544 12.52 23.83 -14.82
C ALA A 544 12.06 22.36 -14.97
N LEU A 545 12.73 21.41 -14.32
CA LEU A 545 12.26 20.04 -14.16
C LEU A 545 11.18 20.00 -13.10
N HIS A 546 9.95 19.67 -13.50
CA HIS A 546 8.89 19.36 -12.54
C HIS A 546 9.26 18.04 -11.85
N ILE A 547 9.61 18.13 -10.56
CA ILE A 547 9.66 16.98 -9.67
C ILE A 547 8.31 16.96 -8.95
N PRO A 548 7.40 16.03 -9.27
CA PRO A 548 6.19 15.78 -8.51
C PRO A 548 6.49 15.73 -7.02
N GLY A 549 5.67 16.44 -6.24
CA GLY A 549 5.88 16.59 -4.81
C GLY A 549 7.02 17.53 -4.47
N TYR A 550 7.09 18.68 -5.14
CA TYR A 550 8.05 19.74 -4.81
C TYR A 550 7.30 21.06 -4.63
N SER A 551 7.27 21.58 -3.41
CA SER A 551 6.86 22.97 -3.14
C SER A 551 7.99 23.71 -2.39
N ASP A 552 8.32 24.91 -2.86
CA ASP A 552 9.27 25.79 -2.17
C ASP A 552 8.52 26.58 -1.10
N SER A 553 8.82 26.33 0.16
CA SER A 553 8.24 27.09 1.28
C SER A 553 8.61 28.59 1.23
N ASP A 554 9.71 28.95 0.54
CA ASP A 554 10.16 30.34 0.36
C ASP A 554 9.66 30.97 -0.97
N SER A 555 8.98 30.22 -1.84
CA SER A 555 8.36 30.72 -3.08
C SER A 555 7.19 29.84 -3.56
N PRO A 556 6.00 29.97 -2.95
CA PRO A 556 4.81 29.18 -3.32
C PRO A 556 4.38 29.35 -4.79
N ASP A 557 4.79 30.45 -5.45
CA ASP A 557 4.42 30.76 -6.84
C ASP A 557 5.35 30.16 -7.91
N ARG A 558 6.35 29.32 -7.55
CA ARG A 558 7.37 28.84 -8.51
C ARG A 558 7.46 27.33 -8.78
N GLY A 559 6.58 26.50 -8.23
CA GLY A 559 6.72 25.03 -8.36
C GLY A 559 5.48 24.20 -8.67
N ALA A 560 4.27 24.69 -8.41
CA ALA A 560 3.06 23.88 -8.58
C ALA A 560 2.48 23.99 -10.00
N THR A 561 3.16 23.42 -11.00
CA THR A 561 2.53 23.16 -12.30
C THR A 561 2.24 21.68 -12.45
N SER A 562 0.98 21.34 -12.17
CA SER A 562 0.27 20.12 -12.54
C SER A 562 0.89 19.35 -13.72
N TRP A 563 1.04 18.05 -13.55
CA TRP A 563 1.19 17.08 -14.63
C TRP A 563 0.30 17.44 -15.82
N ARG A 564 0.90 17.97 -16.88
CA ARG A 564 0.41 17.77 -18.24
C ARG A 564 1.58 17.21 -19.02
N LEU A 565 1.50 15.91 -19.34
CA LEU A 565 2.31 15.34 -20.39
C LEU A 565 2.02 16.16 -21.67
N PRO A 566 3.03 16.78 -22.31
CA PRO A 566 2.81 17.44 -23.58
C PRO A 566 2.33 16.41 -24.61
N ARG A 567 1.24 16.75 -25.32
CA ARG A 567 0.70 15.97 -26.44
C ARG A 567 1.72 15.71 -27.54
#